data_AF-A0A2T2NRL1-F1
#
_entry.id   AF-A0A2T2NRL1-F1
#
_cell.length_a   1.000
_cell.length_b   1.000
_cell.length_c   1.000
_cell.angle_alpha   90.00
_cell.angle_beta   90.00
_cell.angle_gamma   90.00
#
_symmetry.space_group_name_H-M   'P 1'
#
loop_
_entity.id
_entity.type
_entity.pdbx_description
1 polymer ?
#
loop_
_entity_poly.entity_id
_entity_poly.type
_entity_poly.pdbx_seq_one_letter_code
_entity_poly.pdbx_strand_id
1 'polypeptide(L)'
;MIIGHLSGDQFTSSYIHETISLFFGLDDVHNAEFEDKIVLISYSDMTARHAAERTCTEESDHFSAIYYSSALPQDILPSGPYFLHGKNIHQAWRLYEDDLDAFIFAVLPCDVQNPVRCQVVNALAPDGIWRHVPVPSRLYAKPTADRPLAGARIALKDIYQLAGVKSTMMSSAYTELYEPDNESANYVERLIWLGATIFSGAAAALTGYSWLGYSVGSNSAGSIRAPATYNGLFSLRPSFNSTLMTGIAIDSQWAIGQYPRMICPNVLNRVFHVVGHFSHSLDDLKHIGSITLDLPSNWKGFPTKILYSMDFFAHSNSKHQDIIEEFIYALGELLDIKRENFSIAERWAPCPPTAANGRPLDEYLAKGL
;
A
#
# COMPACT_ATOMS: atom_id res chain seq x y z
N MET A 1 -21.35 18.52 5.35
CA MET A 1 -20.73 19.49 6.26
C MET A 1 -19.25 19.20 6.37
N ILE A 2 -18.45 20.20 6.69
CA ILE A 2 -17.01 20.08 6.93
C ILE A 2 -16.72 20.33 8.40
N ILE A 3 -15.81 19.54 8.98
CA ILE A 3 -15.24 19.81 10.30
C ILE A 3 -13.84 20.37 10.12
N GLY A 4 -13.56 21.50 10.77
CA GLY A 4 -12.25 22.15 10.80
C GLY A 4 -11.73 22.30 12.22
N HIS A 5 -10.46 21.91 12.45
CA HIS A 5 -9.82 22.04 13.76
C HIS A 5 -9.07 23.38 13.91
N LEU A 6 -9.18 24.00 15.08
CA LEU A 6 -8.62 25.29 15.44
C LEU A 6 -7.34 25.12 16.28
N SER A 7 -6.21 25.65 15.80
CA SER A 7 -5.01 25.85 16.62
C SER A 7 -4.68 27.35 16.73
N GLY A 8 -4.96 27.97 17.87
CA GLY A 8 -4.57 29.35 18.21
C GLY A 8 -5.40 30.45 17.56
N ASP A 9 -4.86 31.68 17.55
CA ASP A 9 -5.52 32.91 17.08
C ASP A 9 -5.52 33.10 15.54
N GLN A 10 -5.16 32.07 14.77
CA GLN A 10 -4.89 32.17 13.33
C GLN A 10 -6.13 32.12 12.41
N PHE A 11 -7.33 32.01 12.96
CA PHE A 11 -8.54 31.87 12.13
C PHE A 11 -9.02 33.22 11.61
N THR A 12 -8.64 33.53 10.36
CA THR A 12 -9.24 34.55 9.51
C THR A 12 -10.08 33.88 8.43
N SER A 13 -11.00 34.59 7.80
CA SER A 13 -11.72 34.04 6.64
C SER A 13 -10.78 33.58 5.52
N SER A 14 -9.65 34.26 5.31
CA SER A 14 -8.60 33.82 4.38
C SER A 14 -8.09 32.41 4.72
N TYR A 15 -7.83 32.14 6.00
CA TYR A 15 -7.35 30.83 6.44
C TYR A 15 -8.37 29.71 6.16
N ILE A 16 -9.67 29.99 6.33
CA ILE A 16 -10.74 29.03 6.04
C ILE A 16 -10.76 28.70 4.55
N HIS A 17 -10.79 29.74 3.71
CA HIS A 17 -10.77 29.60 2.25
C HIS A 17 -9.53 28.87 1.75
N GLU A 18 -8.35 29.20 2.29
CA GLU A 18 -7.10 28.51 1.97
C GLU A 18 -7.18 27.04 2.40
N THR A 19 -7.72 26.74 3.57
CA THR A 19 -7.86 25.36 4.06
C THR A 19 -8.82 24.55 3.20
N ILE A 20 -9.99 25.09 2.85
CA ILE A 20 -10.97 24.42 1.98
C ILE A 20 -10.40 24.26 0.56
N SER A 21 -9.70 25.28 0.05
CA SER A 21 -9.01 25.19 -1.25
C SER A 21 -7.95 24.10 -1.26
N LEU A 22 -7.20 23.93 -0.17
CA LEU A 22 -6.24 22.84 -0.02
C LEU A 22 -6.92 21.46 0.00
N PHE A 23 -8.14 21.36 0.54
CA PHE A 23 -8.89 20.10 0.56
C PHE A 23 -9.20 19.59 -0.85
N PHE A 24 -9.56 20.48 -1.79
CA PHE A 24 -9.76 20.10 -3.21
C PHE A 24 -8.51 19.53 -3.88
N GLY A 25 -7.32 20.03 -3.52
CA GLY A 25 -6.08 19.54 -4.09
C GLY A 25 -5.62 18.20 -3.51
N LEU A 26 -6.04 17.88 -2.27
CA LEU A 26 -5.53 16.75 -1.51
C LEU A 26 -6.51 15.57 -1.41
N ASP A 27 -7.81 15.81 -1.57
CA ASP A 27 -8.83 14.82 -1.26
C ASP A 27 -9.79 14.56 -2.43
N ASP A 28 -10.21 13.32 -2.55
CA ASP A 28 -11.11 12.84 -3.60
C ASP A 28 -12.48 12.41 -3.06
N VAL A 29 -12.74 12.66 -1.77
CA VAL A 29 -14.03 12.48 -1.11
C VAL A 29 -14.71 13.83 -0.88
N HIS A 30 -13.95 14.84 -0.46
CA HIS A 30 -14.41 16.22 -0.34
C HIS A 30 -14.91 16.78 -1.69
N ASN A 31 -16.00 17.54 -1.63
CA ASN A 31 -16.56 18.27 -2.74
C ASN A 31 -17.45 19.42 -2.22
N ALA A 32 -17.90 20.31 -3.12
CA ALA A 32 -18.67 21.49 -2.78
C ALA A 32 -19.97 21.22 -2.00
N GLU A 33 -20.57 20.03 -2.10
CA GLU A 33 -21.78 19.69 -1.33
C GLU A 33 -21.49 19.57 0.17
N PHE A 34 -20.23 19.32 0.55
CA PHE A 34 -19.84 19.32 1.96
C PHE A 34 -19.68 20.73 2.54
N GLU A 35 -19.49 21.74 1.69
CA GLU A 35 -19.15 23.13 2.06
C GLU A 35 -20.34 23.98 2.50
N ASP A 36 -21.58 23.49 2.37
CA ASP A 36 -22.78 24.23 2.81
C ASP A 36 -22.76 24.57 4.32
N LYS A 37 -22.18 23.69 5.15
CA LYS A 37 -22.14 23.84 6.61
C LYS A 37 -20.76 23.52 7.14
N ILE A 38 -20.28 24.32 8.09
CA ILE A 38 -18.99 24.12 8.76
C ILE A 38 -19.15 23.99 10.28
N VAL A 39 -18.36 23.10 10.87
CA VAL A 39 -18.22 22.95 12.33
C VAL A 39 -16.79 23.26 12.72
N LEU A 40 -16.61 24.28 13.55
CA LEU A 40 -15.31 24.71 14.06
C LEU A 40 -15.06 24.10 15.44
N ILE A 41 -13.98 23.32 15.57
CA ILE A 41 -13.63 22.64 16.83
C ILE A 41 -12.35 23.24 17.41
N SER A 42 -12.37 23.65 18.68
CA SER A 42 -11.18 24.13 19.42
C SER A 42 -11.01 23.40 20.76
N TYR A 43 -9.85 23.57 21.40
CA TYR A 43 -9.65 23.18 22.80
C TYR A 43 -10.37 24.10 23.80
N SER A 44 -10.70 25.32 23.38
CA SER A 44 -11.33 26.36 24.20
C SER A 44 -12.67 26.75 23.61
N ASP A 45 -13.73 26.64 24.39
CA ASP A 45 -15.08 27.04 23.99
C ASP A 45 -15.14 28.52 23.57
N MET A 46 -14.48 29.40 24.33
CA MET A 46 -14.37 30.82 24.00
C MET A 46 -13.67 31.05 22.65
N THR A 47 -12.62 30.29 22.36
CA THR A 47 -11.88 30.40 21.09
C THR A 47 -12.74 29.90 19.92
N ALA A 48 -13.40 28.75 20.08
CA ALA A 48 -14.31 28.21 19.07
C ALA A 48 -15.46 29.17 18.78
N ARG A 49 -16.05 29.75 19.84
CA ARG A 49 -17.14 30.72 19.75
C ARG A 49 -16.72 31.99 19.03
N HIS A 50 -15.62 32.64 19.43
CA HIS A 50 -15.15 33.86 18.76
C HIS A 50 -14.76 33.60 17.29
N ALA A 51 -14.22 32.42 16.97
CA ALA A 51 -13.95 32.05 15.58
C ALA A 51 -15.25 31.92 14.77
N ALA A 52 -16.28 31.26 15.32
CA ALA A 52 -17.57 31.12 14.67
C ALA A 52 -18.30 32.47 14.51
N GLU A 53 -18.32 33.32 15.55
CA GLU A 53 -18.94 34.65 15.48
C GLU A 53 -18.30 35.51 14.38
N ARG A 54 -16.97 35.52 14.26
CA ARG A 54 -16.25 36.22 13.18
C ARG A 54 -16.54 35.64 11.80
N THR A 55 -16.51 34.31 11.68
CA THR A 55 -16.81 33.63 10.41
C THR A 55 -18.25 33.91 9.98
N CYS A 56 -19.21 33.92 10.90
CA CYS A 56 -20.60 34.29 10.60
C CYS A 56 -20.73 35.70 10.05
N THR A 57 -19.91 36.65 10.51
CA THR A 57 -19.92 38.03 10.02
C THR A 57 -19.23 38.21 8.68
N GLU A 58 -18.17 37.44 8.42
CA GLU A 58 -17.32 37.59 7.23
C GLU A 58 -17.77 36.70 6.06
N GLU A 59 -18.39 35.55 6.34
CA GLU A 59 -18.67 34.46 5.39
C GLU A 59 -20.15 34.05 5.34
N SER A 60 -21.06 34.98 5.66
CA SER A 60 -22.51 34.73 5.67
C SER A 60 -23.09 34.31 4.33
N ASP A 61 -22.42 34.65 3.23
CA ASP A 61 -22.85 34.31 1.87
C ASP A 61 -22.32 32.95 1.41
N HIS A 62 -21.34 32.39 2.12
CA HIS A 62 -20.66 31.14 1.74
C HIS A 62 -21.19 29.92 2.50
N PHE A 63 -21.48 30.06 3.80
CA PHE A 63 -22.01 28.98 4.63
C PHE A 63 -23.46 29.24 5.04
N SER A 64 -24.35 28.26 4.83
CA SER A 64 -25.73 28.36 5.33
C SER A 64 -25.83 28.20 6.85
N ALA A 65 -24.85 27.52 7.46
CA ALA A 65 -24.72 27.43 8.91
C ALA A 65 -23.27 27.21 9.35
N ILE A 66 -22.89 27.91 10.41
CA ILE A 66 -21.60 27.76 11.09
C ILE A 66 -21.88 27.31 12.53
N TYR A 67 -21.33 26.16 12.89
CA TYR A 67 -21.40 25.61 14.24
C TYR A 67 -20.03 25.65 14.90
N TYR A 68 -20.01 25.59 16.22
CA TYR A 68 -18.77 25.48 16.97
C TYR A 68 -18.90 24.47 18.11
N SER A 69 -17.77 23.91 18.52
CA SER A 69 -17.68 23.01 19.66
C SER A 69 -16.29 23.10 20.29
N SER A 70 -16.19 22.78 21.59
CA SER A 70 -14.92 22.53 22.24
C SER A 70 -14.73 21.03 22.49
N ALA A 71 -13.54 20.50 22.23
CA ALA A 71 -13.21 19.10 22.47
C ALA A 71 -11.82 18.94 23.08
N LEU A 72 -11.64 17.90 23.91
CA LEU A 72 -10.34 17.49 24.42
C LEU A 72 -9.51 16.87 23.29
N PRO A 73 -8.16 16.90 23.34
CA PRO A 73 -7.29 16.36 22.30
C PRO A 73 -7.62 14.95 21.82
N GLN A 74 -8.06 14.09 22.75
CA GLN A 74 -8.42 12.70 22.48
C GLN A 74 -9.80 12.52 21.82
N ASP A 75 -10.66 13.55 21.87
CA ASP A 75 -12.03 13.53 21.35
C ASP A 75 -12.18 14.36 20.06
N ILE A 76 -11.06 14.91 19.55
CA ILE A 76 -11.07 15.76 18.37
C ILE A 76 -11.20 14.90 17.12
N LEU A 77 -12.31 15.11 16.43
CA LEU A 77 -12.52 14.59 15.10
C LEU A 77 -11.50 15.23 14.14
N PRO A 78 -10.86 14.46 13.26
CA PRO A 78 -9.95 15.03 12.29
C PRO A 78 -10.70 15.93 11.31
N SER A 79 -9.98 16.87 10.68
CA SER A 79 -10.62 17.77 9.73
C SER A 79 -11.02 17.03 8.45
N GLY A 80 -12.11 17.44 7.82
CA GLY A 80 -12.58 16.85 6.56
C GLY A 80 -14.10 16.84 6.39
N PRO A 81 -14.61 16.14 5.38
CA PRO A 81 -16.04 16.02 5.09
C PRO A 81 -16.74 15.09 6.09
N TYR A 82 -17.97 15.39 6.51
CA TYR A 82 -18.75 14.55 7.43
C TYR A 82 -20.24 14.56 7.08
N PHE A 83 -20.91 13.47 7.45
CA PHE A 83 -22.37 13.37 7.47
C PHE A 83 -22.91 13.55 8.88
N LEU A 84 -23.96 14.36 9.01
CA LEU A 84 -24.77 14.44 10.21
C LEU A 84 -25.99 13.52 10.02
N HIS A 85 -26.15 12.52 10.90
CA HIS A 85 -27.31 11.66 10.87
C HIS A 85 -27.88 11.48 12.27
N GLY A 86 -29.08 12.02 12.50
CA GLY A 86 -29.67 12.08 13.83
C GLY A 86 -28.81 12.88 14.80
N LYS A 87 -28.33 12.24 15.87
CA LYS A 87 -27.45 12.84 16.88
C LYS A 87 -25.97 12.48 16.67
N ASN A 88 -25.64 11.79 15.59
CA ASN A 88 -24.32 11.23 15.34
C ASN A 88 -23.63 11.93 14.17
N ILE A 89 -22.31 11.94 14.23
CA ILE A 89 -21.42 12.42 13.18
C ILE A 89 -20.69 11.21 12.59
N HIS A 90 -20.69 11.10 11.26
CA HIS A 90 -20.08 9.99 10.55
C HIS A 90 -19.06 10.52 9.53
N GLN A 91 -17.88 9.89 9.49
CA GLN A 91 -16.91 10.15 8.42
C GLN A 91 -17.55 9.86 7.06
N ALA A 92 -17.33 10.73 6.10
CA ALA A 92 -17.67 10.51 4.71
C ALA A 92 -16.65 9.56 4.07
N TRP A 93 -17.18 8.50 3.46
CA TRP A 93 -16.42 7.55 2.65
C TRP A 93 -17.04 7.56 1.26
N ARG A 94 -16.23 7.80 0.23
CA ARG A 94 -16.70 7.74 -1.16
C ARG A 94 -16.82 6.29 -1.58
N LEU A 95 -17.92 5.96 -2.23
CA LEU A 95 -18.12 4.65 -2.85
C LEU A 95 -17.60 4.72 -4.29
N TYR A 96 -16.41 4.18 -4.55
CA TYR A 96 -15.88 4.03 -5.91
C TYR A 96 -16.43 2.75 -6.52
N GLU A 97 -16.86 2.81 -7.77
CA GLU A 97 -17.18 1.59 -8.52
C GLU A 97 -15.89 0.86 -8.90
N ASP A 98 -15.87 -0.46 -8.71
CA ASP A 98 -14.80 -1.34 -9.19
C ASP A 98 -15.11 -1.83 -10.61
N ASP A 99 -15.02 -0.92 -11.59
CA ASP A 99 -15.31 -1.18 -13.01
C ASP A 99 -14.25 -2.03 -13.73
N LEU A 100 -13.11 -2.26 -13.06
CA LEU A 100 -12.02 -3.12 -13.52
C LEU A 100 -12.01 -4.52 -12.88
N ASP A 101 -12.94 -4.80 -11.95
CA ASP A 101 -12.98 -6.03 -11.15
C ASP A 101 -11.61 -6.36 -10.50
N ALA A 102 -10.89 -5.33 -10.05
CA ALA A 102 -9.52 -5.45 -9.55
C ALA A 102 -9.44 -5.72 -8.04
N PHE A 103 -10.56 -5.60 -7.33
CA PHE A 103 -10.68 -5.91 -5.91
C PHE A 103 -11.43 -7.24 -5.73
N ILE A 104 -10.83 -8.16 -4.95
CA ILE A 104 -11.48 -9.45 -4.64
C ILE A 104 -12.74 -9.22 -3.79
N PHE A 105 -12.66 -8.29 -2.85
CA PHE A 105 -13.78 -7.83 -2.02
C PHE A 105 -13.50 -6.43 -1.46
N ALA A 106 -14.54 -5.67 -1.15
CA ALA A 106 -14.43 -4.39 -0.45
C ALA A 106 -14.43 -4.61 1.06
N VAL A 107 -13.66 -3.81 1.80
CA VAL A 107 -13.58 -3.88 3.26
C VAL A 107 -13.79 -2.51 3.90
N LEU A 108 -14.28 -2.49 5.13
CA LEU A 108 -14.41 -1.30 5.96
C LEU A 108 -14.00 -1.66 7.40
N PRO A 109 -13.24 -0.81 8.11
CA PRO A 109 -12.85 -1.08 9.48
C PRO A 109 -14.08 -1.11 10.39
N CYS A 110 -14.17 -2.09 11.29
CA CYS A 110 -15.27 -2.17 12.25
C CYS A 110 -15.26 -0.97 13.22
N ASP A 111 -14.08 -0.40 13.47
CA ASP A 111 -13.86 0.81 14.25
C ASP A 111 -12.81 1.68 13.55
N VAL A 112 -13.18 2.91 13.17
CA VAL A 112 -12.29 3.85 12.48
C VAL A 112 -11.18 4.40 13.38
N GLN A 113 -11.37 4.38 14.70
CA GLN A 113 -10.35 4.79 15.67
C GLN A 113 -9.35 3.67 15.94
N ASN A 114 -9.80 2.41 15.84
CA ASN A 114 -8.99 1.21 15.99
C ASN A 114 -9.20 0.22 14.82
N PRO A 115 -8.64 0.52 13.63
CA PRO A 115 -8.94 -0.20 12.37
C PRO A 115 -8.21 -1.55 12.24
N VAL A 116 -8.09 -2.30 13.35
CA VAL A 116 -7.43 -3.62 13.39
C VAL A 116 -8.31 -4.70 12.76
N ARG A 117 -9.62 -4.62 12.97
CA ARG A 117 -10.60 -5.57 12.43
C ARG A 117 -11.41 -4.91 11.33
N CYS A 118 -11.62 -5.65 10.24
CA CYS A 118 -12.41 -5.23 9.10
C CYS A 118 -13.63 -6.12 8.91
N GLN A 119 -14.62 -5.59 8.19
CA GLN A 119 -15.77 -6.33 7.70
C GLN A 119 -15.86 -6.18 6.18
N VAL A 120 -16.35 -7.21 5.50
CA VAL A 120 -16.62 -7.16 4.06
C VAL A 120 -17.84 -6.29 3.81
N VAL A 121 -17.75 -5.43 2.80
CA VAL A 121 -18.86 -4.58 2.36
C VAL A 121 -19.51 -5.19 1.13
N ASN A 122 -20.82 -5.43 1.24
CA ASN A 122 -21.64 -5.87 0.12
C ASN A 122 -22.50 -4.70 -0.37
N ALA A 123 -21.88 -3.80 -1.13
CA ALA A 123 -22.55 -2.68 -1.77
C ALA A 123 -22.28 -2.76 -3.27
N LEU A 124 -23.34 -2.60 -4.06
CA LEU A 124 -23.29 -2.60 -5.53
C LEU A 124 -23.66 -1.21 -6.06
N ALA A 125 -23.17 -0.91 -7.26
CA ALA A 125 -23.65 0.20 -8.07
C ALA A 125 -25.17 0.09 -8.31
N PRO A 126 -25.88 1.21 -8.59
CA PRO A 126 -27.33 1.19 -8.80
C PRO A 126 -27.82 0.25 -9.90
N ASP A 127 -26.97 -0.04 -10.89
CA ASP A 127 -27.24 -1.00 -11.97
C ASP A 127 -26.96 -2.47 -11.58
N GLY A 128 -26.36 -2.69 -10.41
CA GLY A 128 -26.00 -4.00 -9.89
C GLY A 128 -24.77 -4.64 -10.55
N ILE A 129 -24.06 -3.92 -11.43
CA ILE A 129 -22.95 -4.48 -12.22
C ILE A 129 -21.66 -4.45 -11.41
N TRP A 130 -21.31 -3.29 -10.87
CA TRP A 130 -20.02 -3.07 -10.20
C TRP A 130 -20.14 -3.10 -8.69
N ARG A 131 -19.11 -3.60 -8.01
CA ARG A 131 -19.01 -3.50 -6.55
C ARG A 131 -18.57 -2.09 -6.17
N HIS A 132 -19.04 -1.62 -5.02
CA HIS A 132 -18.54 -0.38 -4.45
C HIS A 132 -17.39 -0.64 -3.47
N VAL A 133 -16.29 0.07 -3.67
CA VAL A 133 -15.15 0.13 -2.75
C VAL A 133 -15.27 1.41 -1.92
N PRO A 134 -15.52 1.31 -0.60
CA PRO A 134 -15.63 2.47 0.27
C PRO A 134 -14.23 3.00 0.58
N VAL A 135 -14.00 4.28 0.32
CA VAL A 135 -12.70 4.93 0.44
C VAL A 135 -12.81 6.17 1.34
N PRO A 136 -12.04 6.26 2.45
CA PRO A 136 -12.12 7.40 3.36
C PRO A 136 -11.42 8.62 2.81
N SER A 137 -11.83 9.82 3.23
CA SER A 137 -11.09 11.06 2.94
C SER A 137 -9.63 10.97 3.40
N ARG A 138 -8.69 11.48 2.60
CA ARG A 138 -7.28 11.64 2.99
C ARG A 138 -7.09 12.66 4.11
N LEU A 139 -8.07 13.55 4.32
CA LEU A 139 -7.97 14.62 5.30
C LEU A 139 -8.04 14.12 6.75
N TYR A 140 -8.58 12.92 6.96
CA TYR A 140 -8.74 12.36 8.30
C TYR A 140 -7.43 11.99 8.99
N ALA A 141 -6.34 11.91 8.25
CA ALA A 141 -5.06 11.50 8.78
C ALA A 141 -3.95 12.25 8.03
N LYS A 142 -2.95 12.74 8.76
CA LYS A 142 -1.77 13.40 8.18
C LYS A 142 -0.52 12.62 8.58
N PRO A 143 0.42 12.37 7.67
CA PRO A 143 1.69 11.73 7.99
C PRO A 143 2.41 12.42 9.15
N THR A 144 2.88 11.63 10.10
CA THR A 144 3.78 12.07 11.19
C THR A 144 5.01 11.18 11.23
N ALA A 145 6.00 11.52 12.05
CA ALA A 145 7.18 10.67 12.24
C ALA A 145 6.82 9.26 12.74
N ASP A 146 5.83 9.15 13.64
CA ASP A 146 5.39 7.87 14.20
C ASP A 146 4.40 7.14 13.30
N ARG A 147 3.62 7.87 12.50
CA ARG A 147 2.60 7.33 11.59
C ARG A 147 2.84 7.84 10.16
N PRO A 148 3.94 7.43 9.51
CA PRO A 148 4.31 7.93 8.18
C PRO A 148 3.34 7.54 7.07
N LEU A 149 2.53 6.48 7.28
CA LEU A 149 1.50 6.04 6.32
C LEU A 149 0.11 6.58 6.66
N ALA A 150 -0.03 7.52 7.60
CA ALA A 150 -1.32 8.14 7.93
C ALA A 150 -1.95 8.78 6.68
N GLY A 151 -3.11 8.26 6.27
CA GLY A 151 -3.83 8.69 5.06
C GLY A 151 -3.44 7.94 3.78
N ALA A 152 -2.39 7.10 3.83
CA ALA A 152 -2.03 6.22 2.72
C ALA A 152 -3.08 5.12 2.55
N ARG A 153 -3.41 4.82 1.29
CA ARG A 153 -4.36 3.77 0.89
C ARG A 153 -3.59 2.66 0.21
N ILE A 154 -3.65 1.44 0.75
CA ILE A 154 -2.80 0.31 0.36
C ILE A 154 -3.65 -0.90 -0.01
N ALA A 155 -3.48 -1.40 -1.24
CA ALA A 155 -4.10 -2.63 -1.70
C ALA A 155 -3.25 -3.86 -1.33
N LEU A 156 -3.86 -4.86 -0.70
CA LEU A 156 -3.23 -6.10 -0.26
C LEU A 156 -3.70 -7.28 -1.09
N LYS A 157 -2.72 -8.04 -1.60
CA LYS A 157 -3.00 -9.31 -2.26
C LYS A 157 -3.74 -10.25 -1.30
N ASP A 158 -4.70 -11.01 -1.80
CA ASP A 158 -5.56 -11.92 -1.01
C ASP A 158 -4.84 -13.21 -0.57
N ILE A 159 -3.72 -13.04 0.11
CA ILE A 159 -2.91 -14.08 0.77
C ILE A 159 -2.41 -13.61 2.14
N TYR A 160 -2.73 -12.37 2.49
CA TYR A 160 -2.42 -11.74 3.76
C TYR A 160 -3.66 -11.86 4.63
N GLN A 161 -3.53 -12.51 5.78
CA GLN A 161 -4.63 -12.56 6.74
C GLN A 161 -5.02 -11.15 7.17
N LEU A 162 -6.33 -10.90 7.26
CA LEU A 162 -6.91 -9.63 7.67
C LEU A 162 -8.03 -9.91 8.66
N ALA A 163 -7.85 -9.47 9.91
CA ALA A 163 -8.78 -9.80 10.99
C ALA A 163 -10.22 -9.42 10.65
N GLY A 164 -11.15 -10.36 10.82
CA GLY A 164 -12.58 -10.22 10.53
C GLY A 164 -12.96 -10.48 9.07
N VAL A 165 -11.98 -10.70 8.19
CA VAL A 165 -12.20 -11.00 6.77
C VAL A 165 -11.71 -12.42 6.49
N LYS A 166 -12.33 -13.06 5.51
CA LYS A 166 -12.02 -14.41 5.10
C LYS A 166 -11.06 -14.36 3.91
N SER A 167 -9.79 -14.68 4.16
CA SER A 167 -8.81 -14.84 3.09
C SER A 167 -9.29 -15.91 2.10
N THR A 168 -9.39 -15.58 0.80
CA THR A 168 -9.93 -16.53 -0.18
C THR A 168 -8.83 -17.31 -0.89
N MET A 169 -7.60 -16.80 -0.89
CA MET A 169 -6.49 -17.33 -1.70
C MET A 169 -6.85 -17.40 -3.19
N MET A 170 -7.84 -16.61 -3.62
CA MET A 170 -8.52 -16.71 -4.91
C MET A 170 -9.00 -18.13 -5.24
N SER A 171 -9.47 -18.87 -4.23
CA SER A 171 -9.90 -20.26 -4.34
C SER A 171 -11.21 -20.48 -3.58
N SER A 172 -12.25 -20.92 -4.30
CA SER A 172 -13.56 -21.22 -3.70
C SER A 172 -13.48 -22.30 -2.63
N ALA A 173 -12.73 -23.38 -2.86
CA ALA A 173 -12.60 -24.47 -1.88
C ALA A 173 -11.92 -24.03 -0.58
N TYR A 174 -10.86 -23.22 -0.70
CA TYR A 174 -10.22 -22.57 0.46
C TYR A 174 -11.22 -21.69 1.21
N THR A 175 -11.97 -20.87 0.47
CA THR A 175 -13.04 -20.06 1.05
C THR A 175 -14.04 -20.96 1.76
N GLU A 176 -14.62 -21.99 1.16
CA GLU A 176 -15.61 -22.85 1.84
C GLU A 176 -15.08 -23.50 3.13
N LEU A 177 -13.78 -23.81 3.20
CA LEU A 177 -13.19 -24.55 4.30
C LEU A 177 -12.84 -23.70 5.54
N TYR A 178 -12.39 -22.46 5.36
CA TYR A 178 -11.82 -21.66 6.44
C TYR A 178 -12.78 -20.57 6.94
N GLU A 179 -12.76 -20.29 8.24
CA GLU A 179 -13.50 -19.17 8.83
C GLU A 179 -12.77 -17.83 8.60
N PRO A 180 -13.42 -16.67 8.87
CA PRO A 180 -12.74 -15.39 8.88
C PRO A 180 -11.50 -15.39 9.79
N ASP A 181 -10.45 -14.69 9.36
CA ASP A 181 -9.20 -14.60 10.10
C ASP A 181 -9.45 -13.90 11.45
N ASN A 182 -8.90 -14.47 12.53
CA ASN A 182 -9.02 -13.87 13.87
C ASN A 182 -8.06 -12.70 14.07
N GLU A 183 -6.89 -12.77 13.45
CA GLU A 183 -5.79 -11.82 13.55
C GLU A 183 -5.30 -11.47 12.14
N SER A 184 -4.71 -10.28 12.01
CA SER A 184 -4.11 -9.85 10.76
C SER A 184 -2.69 -10.39 10.66
N ALA A 185 -2.17 -10.56 9.43
CA ALA A 185 -0.76 -10.87 9.24
C ALA A 185 0.11 -9.78 9.90
N ASN A 186 1.26 -10.15 10.47
CA ASN A 186 2.08 -9.19 11.21
C ASN A 186 2.51 -7.99 10.35
N TYR A 187 2.72 -8.23 9.06
CA TYR A 187 3.01 -7.15 8.11
C TYR A 187 1.82 -6.20 7.91
N VAL A 188 0.59 -6.70 7.91
CA VAL A 188 -0.64 -5.89 7.82
C VAL A 188 -0.85 -5.08 9.09
N GLU A 189 -0.63 -5.68 10.26
CA GLU A 189 -0.66 -4.96 11.55
C GLU A 189 0.35 -3.80 11.56
N ARG A 190 1.56 -4.02 11.04
CA ARG A 190 2.57 -2.96 10.89
C ARG A 190 2.09 -1.82 9.99
N LEU A 191 1.45 -2.13 8.85
CA LEU A 191 0.89 -1.10 7.96
C LEU A 191 -0.21 -0.28 8.66
N ILE A 192 -1.13 -0.94 9.35
CA ILE A 192 -2.23 -0.30 10.09
C ILE A 192 -1.67 0.59 11.21
N TRP A 193 -0.68 0.09 11.97
CA TRP A 193 -0.02 0.84 13.03
C TRP A 193 0.65 2.12 12.49
N LEU A 194 1.33 2.03 11.35
CA LEU A 194 1.93 3.17 10.64
C LEU A 194 0.89 4.15 10.07
N GLY A 195 -0.41 3.83 10.11
CA GLY A 195 -1.52 4.71 9.73
C GLY A 195 -2.17 4.41 8.38
N ALA A 196 -1.82 3.31 7.72
CA ALA A 196 -2.38 2.96 6.43
C ALA A 196 -3.86 2.50 6.52
N THR A 197 -4.64 2.82 5.50
CA THR A 197 -5.95 2.21 5.24
C THR A 197 -5.78 1.04 4.28
N ILE A 198 -6.40 -0.09 4.62
CA ILE A 198 -6.22 -1.37 3.92
C ILE A 198 -7.38 -1.66 2.97
N PHE A 199 -7.04 -2.11 1.77
CA PHE A 199 -7.96 -2.59 0.74
C PHE A 199 -7.52 -3.98 0.28
N SER A 200 -8.42 -4.76 -0.33
CA SER A 200 -7.99 -5.93 -1.10
C SER A 200 -7.41 -5.49 -2.46
N GLY A 201 -6.87 -6.43 -3.23
CA GLY A 201 -6.37 -6.16 -4.60
C GLY A 201 -4.85 -6.23 -4.71
N ALA A 202 -4.30 -5.91 -5.87
CA ALA A 202 -2.86 -6.01 -6.11
C ALA A 202 -2.41 -4.98 -7.15
N ALA A 203 -1.45 -5.33 -8.00
CA ALA A 203 -0.92 -4.46 -9.06
C ALA A 203 -2.02 -3.89 -9.98
N ALA A 204 -3.01 -4.69 -10.38
CA ALA A 204 -4.10 -4.22 -11.24
C ALA A 204 -4.93 -3.11 -10.57
N ALA A 205 -5.25 -3.27 -9.27
CA ALA A 205 -5.98 -2.25 -8.51
C ALA A 205 -5.18 -0.95 -8.42
N LEU A 206 -3.89 -1.03 -8.06
CA LEU A 206 -3.04 0.16 -8.01
C LEU A 206 -2.96 0.88 -9.37
N THR A 207 -2.86 0.12 -10.46
CA THR A 207 -2.75 0.68 -11.81
C THR A 207 -4.05 1.34 -12.28
N GLY A 208 -5.18 0.70 -11.97
CA GLY A 208 -6.50 1.15 -12.40
C GLY A 208 -7.06 2.32 -11.60
N TYR A 209 -6.70 2.41 -10.33
CA TYR A 209 -7.31 3.37 -9.41
C TYR A 209 -6.27 4.33 -8.83
N SER A 210 -6.22 5.54 -9.39
CA SER A 210 -5.30 6.62 -8.98
C SER A 210 -5.44 7.04 -7.52
N TRP A 211 -6.52 6.65 -6.86
CA TRP A 211 -6.75 6.94 -5.47
C TRP A 211 -5.96 6.00 -4.53
N LEU A 212 -5.44 4.86 -5.01
CA LEU A 212 -4.50 4.01 -4.29
C LEU A 212 -3.07 4.55 -4.42
N GLY A 213 -2.33 4.58 -3.31
CA GLY A 213 -0.93 5.03 -3.32
C GLY A 213 0.06 3.87 -3.45
N TYR A 214 -0.28 2.72 -2.87
CA TYR A 214 0.61 1.57 -2.77
C TYR A 214 -0.15 0.28 -2.99
N SER A 215 0.58 -0.76 -3.39
CA SER A 215 0.10 -2.13 -3.28
C SER A 215 1.19 -3.04 -2.74
N VAL A 216 0.77 -4.02 -1.96
CA VAL A 216 1.64 -5.04 -1.38
C VAL A 216 1.18 -6.40 -1.86
N GLY A 217 2.14 -7.18 -2.36
CA GLY A 217 1.94 -8.57 -2.74
C GLY A 217 3.05 -9.43 -2.17
N SER A 218 3.22 -10.62 -2.73
CA SER A 218 4.36 -11.47 -2.38
C SER A 218 5.07 -11.97 -3.62
N ASN A 219 6.36 -12.28 -3.47
CA ASN A 219 7.17 -12.78 -4.56
C ASN A 219 7.89 -14.08 -4.17
N SER A 220 7.42 -15.23 -4.67
CA SER A 220 8.21 -16.47 -4.68
C SER A 220 9.25 -16.45 -5.79
N ALA A 221 8.77 -16.36 -7.03
CA ALA A 221 9.58 -16.38 -8.24
C ALA A 221 9.59 -14.99 -8.91
N GLY A 222 8.46 -14.56 -9.45
CA GLY A 222 8.34 -13.29 -10.18
C GLY A 222 7.06 -12.51 -9.92
N SER A 223 6.23 -12.91 -8.95
CA SER A 223 4.87 -12.40 -8.75
C SER A 223 4.77 -10.95 -8.24
N ILE A 224 5.91 -10.26 -8.09
CA ILE A 224 5.98 -8.79 -7.94
C ILE A 224 6.58 -8.15 -9.21
N ARG A 225 7.73 -8.63 -9.67
CA ARG A 225 8.46 -8.04 -10.81
C ARG A 225 7.70 -8.15 -12.14
N ALA A 226 7.08 -9.31 -12.40
CA ALA A 226 6.33 -9.56 -13.63
C ALA A 226 5.07 -8.68 -13.75
N PRO A 227 4.13 -8.67 -12.78
CA PRO A 227 2.96 -7.80 -12.89
C PRO A 227 3.32 -6.31 -12.91
N ALA A 228 4.40 -5.89 -12.24
CA ALA A 228 4.85 -4.49 -12.34
C ALA A 228 5.21 -4.11 -13.79
N THR A 229 5.90 -5.01 -14.50
CA THR A 229 6.28 -4.81 -15.91
C THR A 229 5.05 -4.70 -16.81
N TYR A 230 4.02 -5.51 -16.59
CA TYR A 230 2.78 -5.47 -17.39
C TYR A 230 1.93 -4.23 -17.13
N ASN A 231 2.08 -3.62 -15.96
CA ASN A 231 1.23 -2.52 -15.51
C ASN A 231 1.95 -1.16 -15.48
N GLY A 232 3.21 -1.08 -15.89
CA GLY A 232 3.98 0.17 -15.86
C GLY A 232 4.23 0.69 -14.44
N LEU A 233 4.35 -0.20 -13.45
CA LEU A 233 4.59 0.14 -12.05
C LEU A 233 6.07 -0.04 -11.67
N PHE A 234 6.53 0.73 -10.69
CA PHE A 234 7.76 0.41 -9.99
C PHE A 234 7.48 -0.69 -8.97
N SER A 235 8.46 -1.59 -8.77
CA SER A 235 8.33 -2.66 -7.78
C SER A 235 9.62 -3.02 -7.08
N LEU A 236 9.49 -3.49 -5.84
CA LEU A 236 10.59 -3.92 -5.00
C LEU A 236 10.36 -5.36 -4.55
N ARG A 237 11.28 -6.24 -4.94
CA ARG A 237 11.47 -7.55 -4.28
C ARG A 237 12.64 -7.40 -3.31
N PRO A 238 12.41 -7.35 -1.99
CA PRO A 238 13.48 -7.23 -1.01
C PRO A 238 14.23 -8.55 -0.83
N SER A 239 15.33 -8.45 -0.07
CA SER A 239 16.08 -9.61 0.41
C SER A 239 15.23 -10.53 1.29
N PHE A 240 15.63 -11.79 1.42
CA PHE A 240 14.99 -12.70 2.37
C PHE A 240 15.09 -12.18 3.80
N ASN A 241 14.08 -12.52 4.60
CA ASN A 241 13.98 -12.15 6.01
C ASN A 241 14.02 -10.63 6.26
N SER A 242 13.62 -9.81 5.29
CA SER A 242 13.45 -8.37 5.48
C SER A 242 12.16 -8.01 6.22
N THR A 243 11.27 -8.96 6.46
CA THR A 243 10.02 -8.80 7.21
C THR A 243 9.62 -10.14 7.84
N LEU A 244 8.77 -10.10 8.86
CA LEU A 244 8.05 -11.28 9.32
C LEU A 244 7.00 -11.70 8.28
N MET A 245 6.85 -13.02 8.10
CA MET A 245 5.92 -13.63 7.15
C MET A 245 4.70 -14.29 7.83
N THR A 246 4.57 -14.12 9.15
CA THR A 246 3.46 -14.69 9.93
C THR A 246 2.12 -14.15 9.43
N GLY A 247 1.19 -15.07 9.17
CA GLY A 247 -0.12 -14.76 8.61
C GLY A 247 -0.12 -14.43 7.11
N ILE A 248 0.99 -14.69 6.40
CA ILE A 248 1.04 -14.60 4.94
C ILE A 248 1.14 -16.02 4.38
N ALA A 249 0.17 -16.41 3.56
CA ALA A 249 0.15 -17.74 2.97
C ALA A 249 1.27 -17.92 1.94
N ILE A 250 2.00 -19.03 2.07
CA ILE A 250 3.21 -19.32 1.29
C ILE A 250 2.87 -20.29 0.15
N ASP A 251 3.07 -19.82 -1.08
CA ASP A 251 2.86 -20.59 -2.32
C ASP A 251 3.95 -21.67 -2.56
N SER A 252 5.12 -21.55 -1.90
CA SER A 252 6.24 -22.49 -2.11
C SER A 252 6.19 -23.78 -1.27
N GLN A 253 5.01 -24.24 -0.82
CA GLN A 253 4.87 -25.50 -0.06
C GLN A 253 5.26 -26.76 -0.84
N TRP A 254 5.50 -26.67 -2.16
CA TRP A 254 6.06 -27.75 -2.98
C TRP A 254 7.38 -28.33 -2.45
N ALA A 255 8.11 -27.63 -1.57
CA ALA A 255 9.33 -28.14 -0.93
C ALA A 255 9.08 -29.14 0.21
N ILE A 256 7.87 -29.19 0.80
CA ILE A 256 7.60 -30.02 1.99
C ILE A 256 7.07 -31.42 1.59
N GLY A 257 6.37 -31.53 0.45
CA GLY A 257 5.71 -32.78 0.03
C GLY A 257 6.62 -33.86 -0.57
N GLN A 258 7.80 -33.52 -1.12
CA GLN A 258 8.68 -34.49 -1.78
C GLN A 258 9.93 -34.92 -0.99
N TYR A 259 10.31 -34.21 0.08
CA TYR A 259 11.52 -34.54 0.85
C TYR A 259 11.29 -34.50 2.37
N PRO A 260 10.58 -35.49 2.96
CA PRO A 260 10.25 -35.52 4.38
C PRO A 260 11.45 -35.72 5.34
N ARG A 261 12.69 -35.81 4.83
CA ARG A 261 13.90 -36.05 5.66
C ARG A 261 14.81 -34.83 5.88
N MET A 262 14.44 -33.64 5.42
CA MET A 262 15.18 -32.40 5.70
C MET A 262 14.45 -31.50 6.71
N ILE A 263 13.84 -32.09 7.74
CA ILE A 263 13.45 -31.35 8.94
C ILE A 263 14.73 -31.14 9.77
N CYS A 264 15.47 -30.09 9.44
CA CYS A 264 16.44 -29.52 10.35
C CYS A 264 15.65 -28.75 11.43
N PRO A 265 15.71 -29.13 12.71
CA PRO A 265 14.87 -28.52 13.75
C PRO A 265 15.09 -27.01 13.96
N ASN A 266 16.18 -26.46 13.38
CA ASN A 266 16.59 -25.06 13.52
C ASN A 266 16.74 -24.33 12.17
N VAL A 267 16.18 -24.85 11.07
CA VAL A 267 16.19 -24.16 9.76
C VAL A 267 14.76 -24.08 9.24
N LEU A 268 14.10 -22.98 9.58
CA LEU A 268 12.85 -22.57 8.97
C LEU A 268 12.99 -22.61 7.44
N ASN A 269 12.05 -23.33 6.82
CA ASN A 269 11.90 -23.61 5.39
C ASN A 269 12.58 -22.61 4.42
N ARG A 270 13.27 -23.15 3.40
CA ARG A 270 13.68 -22.41 2.20
C ARG A 270 12.46 -21.91 1.43
N VAL A 271 11.88 -20.83 1.92
CA VAL A 271 10.73 -20.16 1.33
C VAL A 271 11.31 -19.01 0.52
N PHE A 272 11.27 -19.12 -0.80
CA PHE A 272 11.66 -18.01 -1.68
C PHE A 272 10.64 -16.85 -1.65
N HIS A 273 9.61 -16.95 -0.80
CA HIS A 273 8.55 -15.98 -0.62
C HIS A 273 9.02 -14.81 0.23
N VAL A 274 8.81 -13.61 -0.29
CA VAL A 274 9.03 -12.34 0.42
C VAL A 274 7.82 -11.44 0.21
N VAL A 275 7.55 -10.54 1.15
CA VAL A 275 6.70 -9.37 0.89
C VAL A 275 7.33 -8.54 -0.22
N GLY A 276 6.54 -8.02 -1.14
CA GLY A 276 7.04 -7.04 -2.11
C GLY A 276 6.02 -5.96 -2.41
N HIS A 277 6.53 -4.88 -2.99
CA HIS A 277 5.82 -3.61 -3.09
C HIS A 277 5.64 -3.19 -4.53
N PHE A 278 4.57 -2.43 -4.76
CA PHE A 278 4.30 -1.69 -5.98
C PHE A 278 3.99 -0.23 -5.64
N SER A 279 4.38 0.67 -6.54
CA SER A 279 4.04 2.09 -6.49
C SER A 279 4.07 2.70 -7.90
N HIS A 280 3.47 3.89 -8.04
CA HIS A 280 3.56 4.69 -9.27
C HIS A 280 4.89 5.45 -9.39
N SER A 281 5.60 5.66 -8.28
CA SER A 281 6.86 6.40 -8.26
C SER A 281 7.96 5.69 -7.48
N LEU A 282 9.22 5.97 -7.81
CA LEU A 282 10.37 5.46 -7.05
C LEU A 282 10.44 6.05 -5.63
N ASP A 283 9.98 7.29 -5.44
CA ASP A 283 9.97 7.93 -4.13
C ASP A 283 8.99 7.24 -3.18
N ASP A 284 7.79 6.89 -3.66
CA ASP A 284 6.82 6.10 -2.90
C ASP A 284 7.37 4.70 -2.63
N LEU A 285 8.00 4.06 -3.61
CA LEU A 285 8.59 2.72 -3.43
C LEU A 285 9.66 2.73 -2.35
N LYS A 286 10.53 3.75 -2.38
CA LYS A 286 11.57 3.98 -1.38
C LYS A 286 10.96 4.28 -0.02
N HIS A 287 9.93 5.12 0.04
CA HIS A 287 9.25 5.49 1.28
C HIS A 287 8.67 4.25 1.97
N ILE A 288 7.78 3.51 1.31
CA ILE A 288 7.17 2.30 1.90
C ILE A 288 8.22 1.24 2.23
N GLY A 289 9.22 1.04 1.37
CA GLY A 289 10.31 0.11 1.65
C GLY A 289 11.09 0.48 2.91
N SER A 290 11.43 1.76 3.07
CA SER A 290 12.26 2.25 4.18
C SER A 290 11.62 2.14 5.56
N ILE A 291 10.29 2.26 5.64
CA ILE A 291 9.56 2.24 6.91
C ILE A 291 8.98 0.87 7.26
N THR A 292 8.82 -0.01 6.27
CA THR A 292 8.19 -1.33 6.48
C THR A 292 9.15 -2.52 6.41
N LEU A 293 10.34 -2.34 5.83
CA LEU A 293 11.35 -3.39 5.75
C LEU A 293 12.40 -3.25 6.86
N ASP A 294 12.91 -4.38 7.31
CA ASP A 294 14.04 -4.47 8.23
C ASP A 294 15.33 -4.31 7.42
N LEU A 295 15.64 -3.05 7.10
CA LEU A 295 16.80 -2.70 6.28
C LEU A 295 18.08 -2.72 7.14
N PRO A 296 19.18 -3.29 6.62
CA PRO A 296 20.45 -3.23 7.34
C PRO A 296 20.97 -1.78 7.34
N SER A 297 21.48 -1.33 8.49
CA SER A 297 21.98 0.05 8.68
C SER A 297 23.34 0.33 8.02
N ASN A 298 23.90 -0.63 7.29
CA ASN A 298 25.27 -0.64 6.82
C ASN A 298 25.43 -0.23 5.35
N TRP A 299 24.65 0.74 4.87
CA TRP A 299 24.83 1.25 3.51
C TRP A 299 26.28 1.71 3.30
N LYS A 300 26.96 1.13 2.30
CA LYS A 300 28.40 1.36 2.04
C LYS A 300 28.69 2.26 0.83
N GLY A 301 27.67 2.63 0.08
CA GLY A 301 27.81 3.31 -1.20
C GLY A 301 26.98 2.65 -2.31
N PHE A 302 26.96 3.29 -3.47
CA PHE A 302 26.39 2.72 -4.69
C PHE A 302 27.26 1.57 -5.23
N PRO A 303 26.69 0.68 -6.07
CA PRO A 303 27.46 -0.36 -6.75
C PRO A 303 28.60 0.21 -7.58
N THR A 304 29.73 -0.50 -7.64
CA THR A 304 30.92 -0.08 -8.40
C THR A 304 31.06 -0.78 -9.77
N LYS A 305 30.16 -1.72 -10.08
CA LYS A 305 30.18 -2.52 -11.31
C LYS A 305 28.78 -2.92 -11.74
N ILE A 306 28.56 -3.03 -13.05
CA ILE A 306 27.38 -3.68 -13.65
C ILE A 306 27.83 -4.98 -14.28
N LEU A 307 27.34 -6.12 -13.78
CA LEU A 307 27.59 -7.42 -14.42
C LEU A 307 26.50 -7.67 -15.48
N TYR A 308 26.90 -7.69 -16.74
CA TYR A 308 26.02 -7.94 -17.89
C TYR A 308 25.99 -9.43 -18.20
N SER A 309 24.86 -10.10 -17.92
CA SER A 309 24.75 -11.55 -18.09
C SER A 309 24.61 -11.94 -19.56
N MET A 310 25.65 -12.61 -20.08
CA MET A 310 25.66 -13.16 -21.43
C MET A 310 24.74 -14.38 -21.58
N ASP A 311 24.26 -14.94 -20.47
CA ASP A 311 23.37 -16.11 -20.48
C ASP A 311 21.88 -15.73 -20.70
N PHE A 312 21.52 -14.46 -20.44
CA PHE A 312 20.15 -13.95 -20.60
C PHE A 312 19.99 -12.91 -21.70
N PHE A 313 21.08 -12.24 -22.08
CA PHE A 313 21.12 -11.23 -23.13
C PHE A 313 21.82 -11.76 -24.39
N ALA A 314 21.46 -11.29 -25.59
CA ALA A 314 20.40 -10.31 -25.86
C ALA A 314 18.98 -10.91 -25.76
N HIS A 315 18.00 -10.07 -25.44
CA HIS A 315 16.59 -10.41 -25.56
C HIS A 315 16.22 -10.66 -27.01
N SER A 316 15.28 -11.60 -27.22
CA SER A 316 14.77 -11.95 -28.55
C SER A 316 14.06 -10.79 -29.26
N ASN A 317 13.52 -9.83 -28.50
CA ASN A 317 12.92 -8.62 -29.04
C ASN A 317 13.96 -7.48 -29.04
N SER A 318 14.35 -7.02 -30.23
CA SER A 318 15.36 -5.97 -30.40
C SER A 318 14.94 -4.63 -29.77
N LYS A 319 13.68 -4.23 -29.87
CA LYS A 319 13.20 -2.99 -29.24
C LYS A 319 13.29 -3.04 -27.72
N HIS A 320 12.99 -4.20 -27.13
CA HIS A 320 13.18 -4.41 -25.69
C HIS A 320 14.67 -4.38 -25.33
N GLN A 321 15.53 -5.00 -26.15
CA GLN A 321 16.97 -4.93 -25.95
C GLN A 321 17.48 -3.48 -25.98
N ASP A 322 17.05 -2.68 -26.96
CA ASP A 322 17.48 -1.29 -27.11
C ASP A 322 17.17 -0.45 -25.86
N ILE A 323 15.98 -0.63 -25.27
CA ILE A 323 15.58 0.05 -24.02
C ILE A 323 16.48 -0.38 -22.84
N ILE A 324 16.81 -1.67 -22.74
CA ILE A 324 17.70 -2.17 -21.68
C ILE A 324 19.12 -1.63 -21.87
N GLU A 325 19.63 -1.57 -23.10
CA GLU A 325 20.94 -0.99 -23.42
C GLU A 325 21.00 0.50 -23.06
N GLU A 326 19.95 1.26 -23.38
CA GLU A 326 19.84 2.67 -23.00
C GLU A 326 19.84 2.84 -21.47
N PHE A 327 19.07 2.02 -20.74
CA PHE A 327 19.05 2.05 -19.29
C PHE A 327 20.42 1.72 -18.67
N ILE A 328 21.10 0.68 -19.16
CA ILE A 328 22.43 0.30 -18.67
C ILE A 328 23.45 1.41 -18.95
N TYR A 329 23.38 2.03 -20.12
CA TYR A 329 24.22 3.18 -20.46
C TYR A 329 23.96 4.35 -19.51
N ALA A 330 22.70 4.76 -19.34
CA ALA A 330 22.32 5.85 -18.44
C ALA A 330 22.73 5.58 -16.98
N LEU A 331 22.56 4.34 -16.50
CA LEU A 331 22.98 3.94 -15.16
C LEU A 331 24.51 3.97 -15.01
N GLY A 332 25.24 3.56 -16.06
CA GLY A 332 26.70 3.63 -16.11
C GLY A 332 27.21 5.06 -16.02
N GLU A 333 26.63 5.97 -16.79
CA GLU A 333 26.98 7.41 -16.75
C GLU A 333 26.62 8.03 -15.39
N LEU A 334 25.46 7.70 -14.83
CA LEU A 334 25.01 8.23 -13.53
C LEU A 334 25.94 7.82 -12.38
N LEU A 335 26.43 6.59 -12.39
CA LEU A 335 27.25 6.03 -11.32
C LEU A 335 28.76 6.09 -11.59
N ASP A 336 29.18 6.57 -12.76
CA ASP A 336 30.56 6.50 -13.26
C ASP A 336 31.13 5.06 -13.23
N ILE A 337 30.34 4.10 -13.73
CA ILE A 337 30.69 2.68 -13.78
C ILE A 337 30.53 2.10 -15.19
N LYS A 338 31.37 1.12 -15.51
CA LYS A 338 31.28 0.38 -16.78
C LYS A 338 30.63 -0.97 -16.57
N ARG A 339 29.93 -1.44 -17.61
CA ARG A 339 29.47 -2.84 -17.66
C ARG A 339 30.64 -3.79 -17.89
N GLU A 340 30.57 -4.95 -17.27
CA GLU A 340 31.48 -6.08 -17.46
C GLU A 340 30.66 -7.30 -17.90
N ASN A 341 31.04 -7.93 -19.01
CA ASN A 341 30.39 -9.15 -19.46
C ASN A 341 30.63 -10.28 -18.44
N PHE A 342 29.58 -11.04 -18.15
CA PHE A 342 29.60 -12.11 -17.16
C PHE A 342 28.79 -13.29 -17.67
N SER A 343 29.34 -14.50 -17.60
CA SER A 343 28.58 -15.74 -17.79
C SER A 343 28.44 -16.49 -16.46
N ILE A 344 27.20 -16.75 -16.07
CA ILE A 344 26.86 -17.59 -14.93
C ILE A 344 27.33 -19.02 -15.19
N ALA A 345 27.20 -19.52 -16.43
CA ALA A 345 27.66 -20.85 -16.81
C ALA A 345 29.18 -20.99 -16.70
N GLU A 346 29.95 -20.01 -17.19
CA GLU A 346 31.41 -20.00 -17.05
C GLU A 346 31.84 -19.86 -15.58
N ARG A 347 31.11 -19.09 -14.78
CA ARG A 347 31.38 -18.98 -13.34
C ARG A 347 31.04 -20.26 -12.58
N TRP A 348 30.00 -20.98 -13.00
CA TRP A 348 29.56 -22.24 -12.40
C TRP A 348 30.59 -23.34 -12.62
N ALA A 349 31.16 -23.47 -13.82
CA ALA A 349 32.07 -24.56 -14.19
C ALA A 349 33.24 -24.80 -13.20
N PRO A 350 33.99 -23.78 -12.73
CA PRO A 350 35.07 -23.97 -11.76
C PRO A 350 34.60 -24.11 -10.30
N CYS A 351 33.36 -23.74 -9.96
CA CYS A 351 32.86 -23.81 -8.58
C CYS A 351 31.36 -24.13 -8.50
N PRO A 352 30.92 -25.29 -9.01
CA PRO A 352 29.52 -25.67 -8.90
C PRO A 352 29.18 -25.94 -7.43
N PRO A 353 27.94 -25.66 -6.99
CA PRO A 353 27.50 -26.06 -5.66
C PRO A 353 27.57 -27.59 -5.53
N THR A 354 27.89 -28.09 -4.34
CA THR A 354 28.02 -29.54 -4.08
C THR A 354 26.80 -30.34 -4.55
N ALA A 355 25.60 -29.77 -4.41
CA ALA A 355 24.34 -30.39 -4.83
C ALA A 355 24.23 -30.62 -6.35
N ALA A 356 25.03 -29.94 -7.16
CA ALA A 356 25.07 -30.15 -8.61
C ALA A 356 25.66 -31.50 -8.98
N ASN A 357 26.51 -32.09 -8.13
CA ASN A 357 27.20 -33.35 -8.38
C ASN A 357 27.96 -33.35 -9.73
N GLY A 358 28.67 -32.25 -10.03
CA GLY A 358 29.43 -32.09 -11.26
C GLY A 358 28.62 -31.76 -12.51
N ARG A 359 27.28 -31.65 -12.41
CA ARG A 359 26.44 -31.26 -13.54
C ARG A 359 26.70 -29.81 -13.97
N PRO A 360 26.74 -29.52 -15.28
CA PRO A 360 26.74 -28.16 -15.79
C PRO A 360 25.44 -27.44 -15.41
N LEU A 361 25.46 -26.11 -15.48
CA LEU A 361 24.38 -25.26 -14.98
C LEU A 361 23.03 -25.58 -15.64
N ASP A 362 23.02 -25.77 -16.94
CA ASP A 362 21.84 -26.08 -17.75
C ASP A 362 21.24 -27.44 -17.39
N GLU A 363 22.06 -28.49 -17.25
CA GLU A 363 21.59 -29.80 -16.79
C GLU A 363 21.10 -29.78 -15.35
N TYR A 364 21.72 -28.96 -14.49
CA TYR A 364 21.31 -28.83 -13.09
C TYR A 364 19.97 -28.10 -12.94
N LEU A 365 19.75 -27.06 -13.76
CA LEU A 365 18.54 -26.25 -13.74
C LEU A 365 17.42 -26.78 -14.65
N ALA A 366 17.72 -27.77 -15.50
CA ALA A 366 16.72 -28.44 -16.31
C ALA A 366 15.59 -28.95 -15.39
N LYS A 367 14.40 -28.39 -15.56
CA LYS A 367 13.20 -28.97 -14.95
C LYS A 367 13.06 -30.36 -15.57
N GLY A 368 13.13 -31.41 -14.75
CA GLY A 368 12.73 -32.74 -15.21
C GLY A 368 11.34 -32.63 -15.81
N LEU A 369 11.24 -32.92 -17.11
CA LEU A 369 9.97 -32.94 -17.85
C LEU A 369 9.03 -34.00 -17.29
#